data_AF-A0AA88HY20-F1
#
_entry.id   AF-A0AA88HY20-F1
#
_cell.length_a   1.000
_cell.length_b   1.000
_cell.length_c   1.000
_cell.angle_alpha   90.00
_cell.angle_beta   90.00
_cell.angle_gamma   90.00
#
_symmetry.space_group_name_H-M   'P 1'
#
loop_
_entity.id
_entity.type
_entity.pdbx_description
1 polymer ?
#
loop_
_entity_poly.entity_id
_entity_poly.type
_entity_poly.pdbx_seq_one_letter_code
_entity_poly.pdbx_strand_id
1 'polypeptide(L)'
;MVAPMNKHHGRVGVMNNCLYAFGGHNASGTIPASTPYDCFERYDPITDSWTVVATMSIGRDGAGVCALGDKIYIVSGHDGTQCLNLVETFDPATNTVEQVWPRQAFAIRYSNRCGLGKLLLLVIAIGVALASFKVRLDLICENFENSDQLKNVFNQSFPNNDFNSIILEFSNLPSLPADAFNEKTFKRINIERTNIKSIHRYAFRGSKDTLQVLAAIGNEKLESFPLDGLWGFEKLEAIIFSVMSIDTIRSLPSLPSLKKIAVQQLPNMKVLTQFPYLPNLATLRVIDTGVETIESRILENLPSLRKFEFDENNIKVMKKGFFEFHSKIEEISFEGNGIEEVEEGSITGMKYLLLMPDV
;
A
#
# COMPACT_ATOMS: atom_id res chain seq x y z
N MET A 1 13.91 -27.18 22.09
CA MET A 1 12.61 -26.82 22.70
C MET A 1 12.79 -25.40 23.19
N VAL A 2 11.91 -24.46 22.83
CA VAL A 2 12.03 -23.04 23.21
C VAL A 2 11.59 -22.87 24.66
N ALA A 3 12.26 -22.02 25.43
CA ALA A 3 11.88 -21.73 26.81
C ALA A 3 10.42 -21.23 26.92
N PRO A 4 9.68 -21.64 27.97
CA PRO A 4 8.32 -21.18 28.18
C PRO A 4 8.27 -19.70 28.54
N MET A 5 7.25 -18.99 28.06
CA MET A 5 6.94 -17.62 28.50
C MET A 5 6.56 -17.62 29.99
N ASN A 6 6.80 -16.49 30.69
CA ASN A 6 6.34 -16.37 32.07
C ASN A 6 4.83 -16.06 32.14
N LYS A 7 4.27 -15.45 31.09
CA LYS A 7 2.83 -15.15 30.98
C LYS A 7 2.25 -15.48 29.61
N HIS A 8 0.93 -15.65 29.55
CA HIS A 8 0.21 -15.84 28.28
C HIS A 8 -0.02 -14.49 27.59
N HIS A 9 0.67 -14.27 26.47
CA HIS A 9 0.58 -13.04 25.68
C HIS A 9 -0.20 -13.26 24.37
N GLY A 10 -0.95 -12.24 23.94
CA GLY A 10 -1.87 -12.35 22.79
C GLY A 10 -1.23 -12.00 21.43
N ARG A 11 -0.08 -11.32 21.42
CA ARG A 11 0.56 -10.77 20.21
C ARG A 11 2.08 -10.81 20.30
N VAL A 12 2.76 -10.91 19.16
CA VAL A 12 4.23 -10.95 19.07
C VAL A 12 4.72 -9.95 18.03
N GLY A 13 5.74 -9.16 18.39
CA GLY A 13 6.55 -8.34 17.49
C GLY A 13 7.99 -8.87 17.40
N VAL A 14 8.71 -8.52 16.34
CA VAL A 14 10.12 -8.91 16.15
C VAL A 14 10.97 -7.67 15.96
N MET A 15 12.03 -7.52 16.75
CA MET A 15 12.99 -6.43 16.59
C MET A 15 14.36 -6.84 17.13
N ASN A 16 15.44 -6.40 16.47
CA ASN A 16 16.82 -6.70 16.88
C ASN A 16 17.05 -8.19 17.18
N ASN A 17 16.56 -9.07 16.31
CA ASN A 17 16.61 -10.54 16.43
C ASN A 17 15.95 -11.14 17.69
N CYS A 18 15.19 -10.34 18.45
CA CYS A 18 14.41 -10.80 19.60
C CYS A 18 12.92 -10.86 19.26
N LEU A 19 12.18 -11.74 19.93
CA LEU A 19 10.71 -11.69 19.94
C LEU A 19 10.25 -10.85 21.12
N TYR A 20 9.16 -10.11 20.95
CA TYR A 20 8.52 -9.36 22.01
C TYR A 20 7.05 -9.76 22.07
N ALA A 21 6.61 -10.34 23.17
CA ALA A 21 5.26 -10.84 23.37
C ALA A 21 4.47 -9.88 24.25
N PHE A 22 3.41 -9.28 23.69
CA PHE A 22 2.65 -8.18 24.29
C PHE A 22 1.25 -8.58 24.73
N GLY A 23 0.78 -7.91 25.79
CA GLY A 23 -0.62 -7.92 26.22
C GLY A 23 -1.09 -9.31 26.65
N GLY A 24 -2.34 -9.66 26.33
CA GLY A 24 -2.97 -10.90 26.77
C GLY A 24 -3.73 -10.72 28.09
N HIS A 25 -4.15 -11.83 28.71
CA HIS A 25 -5.05 -11.83 29.86
C HIS A 25 -4.55 -12.74 30.98
N ASN A 26 -4.87 -12.37 32.22
CA ASN A 26 -4.61 -13.21 33.39
C ASN A 26 -5.48 -14.47 33.49
N ALA A 27 -6.58 -14.53 32.72
CA ALA A 27 -7.51 -15.64 32.67
C ALA A 27 -8.20 -15.70 31.30
N SER A 28 -8.89 -16.81 31.00
CA SER A 28 -9.70 -16.92 29.79
C SER A 28 -10.64 -15.72 29.63
N GLY A 29 -10.75 -15.18 28.41
CA GLY A 29 -11.64 -14.04 28.09
C GLY A 29 -13.13 -14.31 28.33
N THR A 30 -13.50 -15.54 28.67
CA THR A 30 -14.86 -15.94 29.11
C THR A 30 -15.13 -15.65 30.59
N ILE A 31 -14.12 -15.27 31.37
CA ILE A 31 -14.24 -15.00 32.81
C ILE A 31 -14.40 -13.48 33.02
N PRO A 32 -15.48 -13.01 33.67
CA PRO A 32 -15.74 -11.58 33.88
C PRO A 32 -14.68 -10.82 34.69
N ALA A 33 -13.85 -11.54 35.46
CA ALA A 33 -12.74 -10.98 36.25
C ALA A 33 -11.39 -11.00 35.51
N SER A 34 -11.38 -11.33 34.22
CA SER A 34 -10.16 -11.36 33.42
C SER A 34 -9.63 -9.94 33.21
N THR A 35 -8.42 -9.67 33.69
CA THR A 35 -7.74 -8.38 33.51
C THR A 35 -6.64 -8.51 32.46
N PRO A 36 -6.59 -7.63 31.46
CA PRO A 36 -5.49 -7.63 30.50
C PRO A 36 -4.14 -7.28 31.12
N TYR A 37 -3.05 -7.80 30.54
CA TYR A 37 -1.69 -7.50 30.98
C TYR A 37 -1.18 -6.17 30.42
N ASP A 38 -0.51 -5.41 31.28
CA ASP A 38 0.29 -4.22 30.95
C ASP A 38 1.76 -4.56 30.66
N CYS A 39 2.26 -5.65 31.23
CA CYS A 39 3.61 -6.15 30.99
C CYS A 39 3.72 -6.90 29.65
N PHE A 40 4.92 -6.89 29.09
CA PHE A 40 5.30 -7.69 27.93
C PHE A 40 6.70 -8.27 28.13
N GLU A 41 7.03 -9.28 27.34
CA GLU A 41 8.24 -10.07 27.53
C GLU A 41 9.09 -10.13 26.27
N ARG A 42 10.41 -10.08 26.42
CA ARG A 42 11.36 -10.26 25.34
C ARG A 42 11.95 -11.67 25.39
N TYR A 43 11.90 -12.39 24.28
CA TYR A 43 12.64 -13.63 24.07
C TYR A 43 13.94 -13.34 23.33
N ASP A 44 15.03 -13.79 23.93
CA ASP A 44 16.35 -13.79 23.31
C ASP A 44 16.69 -15.23 22.83
N PRO A 45 16.84 -15.47 21.52
CA PRO A 45 17.16 -16.79 20.99
C PRO A 45 18.58 -17.26 21.30
N ILE A 46 19.49 -16.36 21.71
CA ILE A 46 20.87 -16.72 22.07
C ILE A 46 20.90 -17.34 23.46
N THR A 47 20.13 -16.78 24.40
CA THR A 47 20.07 -17.26 25.79
C THR A 47 18.92 -18.22 26.04
N ASP A 48 18.03 -18.41 25.07
CA ASP A 48 16.79 -19.21 25.16
C ASP A 48 16.01 -18.85 26.43
N SER A 49 15.71 -17.56 26.61
CA SER A 49 15.06 -17.07 27.82
C SER A 49 14.12 -15.92 27.56
N TRP A 50 12.98 -15.92 28.27
CA TRP A 50 12.05 -14.79 28.33
C TRP A 50 12.39 -13.87 29.49
N THR A 51 12.44 -12.56 29.22
CA THR A 51 12.66 -11.52 30.23
C THR A 51 11.51 -10.53 30.18
N VAL A 52 10.88 -10.25 31.33
CA VAL A 52 9.91 -9.17 31.45
C VAL A 52 10.62 -7.84 31.22
N VAL A 53 10.08 -7.03 30.32
CA VAL A 53 10.61 -5.71 29.98
C VAL A 53 9.70 -4.62 30.54
N ALA A 54 9.77 -3.39 30.02
CA ALA A 54 8.92 -2.28 30.43
C ALA A 54 7.41 -2.63 30.44
N THR A 55 6.63 -1.82 31.16
CA THR A 55 5.17 -1.95 31.25
C THR A 55 4.48 -0.86 30.43
N MET A 56 3.39 -1.22 29.74
CA MET A 56 2.48 -0.26 29.12
C MET A 56 1.75 0.56 30.18
N SER A 57 1.25 1.75 29.83
CA SER A 57 0.46 2.58 30.75
C SER A 57 -0.91 1.98 31.09
N ILE A 58 -1.46 1.17 30.19
CA ILE A 58 -2.75 0.47 30.35
C ILE A 58 -2.61 -0.96 29.85
N GLY A 59 -3.01 -1.93 30.68
CA GLY A 59 -3.09 -3.33 30.29
C GLY A 59 -4.11 -3.55 29.19
N ARG A 60 -3.74 -4.31 28.16
CA ARG A 60 -4.62 -4.49 26.99
C ARG A 60 -4.40 -5.81 26.28
N ASP A 61 -5.48 -6.34 25.70
CA ASP A 61 -5.44 -7.46 24.78
C ASP A 61 -5.72 -7.04 23.33
N GLY A 62 -5.25 -7.82 22.37
CA GLY A 62 -5.51 -7.58 20.95
C GLY A 62 -4.82 -6.35 20.37
N ALA A 63 -3.83 -5.75 21.06
CA ALA A 63 -3.07 -4.61 20.56
C ALA A 63 -2.39 -4.90 19.21
N GLY A 64 -2.36 -3.91 18.32
CA GLY A 64 -1.49 -3.94 17.15
C GLY A 64 -0.05 -3.67 17.58
N VAL A 65 0.91 -4.50 17.15
CA VAL A 65 2.33 -4.34 17.49
C VAL A 65 3.16 -4.33 16.21
N CYS A 66 4.07 -3.36 16.10
CA CYS A 66 4.94 -3.21 14.93
C CYS A 66 6.32 -2.66 15.32
N ALA A 67 7.39 -3.30 14.87
CA ALA A 67 8.71 -2.69 14.89
C ALA A 67 8.84 -1.66 13.76
N LEU A 68 9.27 -0.44 14.08
CA LEU A 68 9.54 0.62 13.12
C LEU A 68 10.77 1.41 13.57
N GLY A 69 11.78 1.47 12.70
CA GLY A 69 13.05 2.11 13.05
C GLY A 69 13.73 1.35 14.18
N ASP A 70 14.00 2.06 15.27
CA ASP A 70 14.62 1.56 16.51
C ASP A 70 13.60 1.28 17.63
N LYS A 71 12.30 1.47 17.38
CA LYS A 71 11.23 1.36 18.39
C LYS A 71 10.14 0.36 17.98
N ILE A 72 9.39 -0.14 18.96
CA ILE A 72 8.17 -0.93 18.75
C ILE A 72 6.96 -0.06 19.06
N TYR A 73 6.05 0.07 18.11
CA TYR A 73 4.78 0.74 18.29
C TYR A 73 3.73 -0.24 18.78
N ILE A 74 3.02 0.14 19.84
CA ILE A 74 1.92 -0.59 20.47
C ILE A 74 0.67 0.27 20.28
N VAL A 75 -0.31 -0.27 19.56
CA VAL A 75 -1.41 0.49 19.00
C VAL A 75 -2.74 -0.11 19.44
N SER A 76 -3.57 0.69 20.12
CA SER A 76 -4.91 0.28 20.54
C SER A 76 -4.87 -1.01 21.38
N GLY A 77 -5.99 -1.74 21.45
CA GLY A 77 -6.21 -2.91 22.27
C GLY A 77 -7.52 -2.77 23.05
N HIS A 78 -7.87 -3.78 23.84
CA HIS A 78 -9.04 -3.75 24.72
C HIS A 78 -8.60 -3.88 26.17
N ASP A 79 -9.01 -2.95 27.03
CA ASP A 79 -8.65 -2.94 28.46
C ASP A 79 -9.57 -3.81 29.33
N GLY A 80 -10.49 -4.54 28.69
CA GLY A 80 -11.53 -5.33 29.36
C GLY A 80 -12.88 -4.59 29.42
N THR A 81 -12.89 -3.27 29.21
CA THR A 81 -14.11 -2.45 29.23
C THR A 81 -14.36 -1.72 27.90
N GLN A 82 -13.32 -1.21 27.25
CA GLN A 82 -13.41 -0.44 26.03
C GLN A 82 -12.20 -0.67 25.12
N CYS A 83 -12.36 -0.33 23.84
CA CYS A 83 -11.24 -0.24 22.92
C CYS A 83 -10.41 1.01 23.24
N LEU A 84 -9.10 0.82 23.41
CA LEU A 84 -8.17 1.87 23.73
C LEU A 84 -7.88 2.74 22.52
N ASN A 85 -7.91 4.04 22.75
CA ASN A 85 -7.52 5.06 21.80
C ASN A 85 -6.13 5.60 22.20
N LEU A 86 -5.14 4.71 22.17
CA LEU A 86 -3.81 4.96 22.71
C LEU A 86 -2.74 4.34 21.81
N VAL A 87 -1.70 5.12 21.56
CA VAL A 87 -0.48 4.65 20.89
C VAL A 87 0.71 4.94 21.79
N GLU A 88 1.49 3.89 22.03
CA GLU A 88 2.71 3.95 22.80
C GLU A 88 3.87 3.38 21.98
N THR A 89 5.07 3.88 22.24
CA THR A 89 6.31 3.34 21.69
C THR A 89 7.14 2.74 22.80
N PHE A 90 7.62 1.52 22.58
CA PHE A 90 8.66 0.89 23.36
C PHE A 90 10.02 1.08 22.70
N ASP A 91 10.96 1.62 23.46
CA ASP A 91 12.36 1.75 23.08
C ASP A 91 13.18 0.67 23.80
N PRO A 92 13.75 -0.33 23.10
CA PRO A 92 14.54 -1.36 23.76
C PRO A 92 15.93 -0.89 24.20
N ALA A 93 16.44 0.22 23.67
CA ALA A 93 17.74 0.74 24.09
C ALA A 93 17.65 1.33 25.50
N THR A 94 16.53 1.98 25.82
CA THR A 94 16.27 2.57 27.14
C THR A 94 15.37 1.69 28.02
N ASN A 95 14.74 0.67 27.45
CA ASN A 95 13.70 -0.14 28.08
C ASN A 95 12.58 0.76 28.67
N THR A 96 12.07 1.69 27.86
CA THR A 96 10.99 2.61 28.27
C THR A 96 9.82 2.54 27.31
N VAL A 97 8.62 2.73 27.85
CA VAL A 97 7.39 2.93 27.09
C VAL A 97 6.97 4.38 27.24
N GLU A 98 6.67 5.02 26.12
CA GLU A 98 6.22 6.41 26.09
C GLU A 98 4.96 6.54 25.25
N GLN A 99 3.99 7.32 25.74
CA GLN A 99 2.81 7.68 24.97
C GLN A 99 3.20 8.69 23.90
N VAL A 100 3.07 8.29 22.63
CA VAL A 100 3.40 9.13 21.48
C VAL A 100 2.19 9.86 20.91
N TRP A 101 0.96 9.49 21.32
CA TRP A 101 -0.27 10.09 20.80
C TRP A 101 -1.14 10.71 21.91
N PRO A 102 -1.33 12.04 21.97
CA PRO A 102 -2.04 12.65 23.09
C PRO A 102 -3.56 12.49 23.05
N ARG A 103 -4.22 12.48 21.87
CA ARG A 103 -5.69 12.37 21.74
C ARG A 103 -6.14 11.85 20.36
N GLN A 104 -7.13 10.95 20.36
CA GLN A 104 -7.93 10.48 19.21
C GLN A 104 -7.15 9.86 18.01
N ALA A 105 -6.50 8.72 18.20
CA ALA A 105 -6.17 7.72 17.19
C ALA A 105 -7.00 6.42 17.35
N PHE A 106 -7.90 6.14 16.41
CA PHE A 106 -8.66 4.89 16.38
C PHE A 106 -7.89 3.87 15.54
N ALA A 107 -7.36 2.79 16.14
CA ALA A 107 -6.91 1.63 15.37
C ALA A 107 -7.92 0.50 15.50
N ILE A 108 -8.36 -0.03 14.36
CA ILE A 108 -9.25 -1.17 14.23
C ILE A 108 -8.65 -2.11 13.17
N ARG A 109 -8.64 -3.42 13.45
CA ARG A 109 -9.08 -4.39 12.44
C ARG A 109 -10.30 -5.12 12.99
N TYR A 110 -11.27 -5.33 12.09
CA TYR A 110 -12.71 -5.55 12.29
C TYR A 110 -13.52 -4.27 12.45
N SER A 111 -13.82 -3.69 11.27
CA SER A 111 -15.01 -2.90 10.98
C SER A 111 -15.79 -2.40 12.21
N ASN A 112 -15.70 -1.11 12.50
CA ASN A 112 -16.91 -0.35 12.86
C ASN A 112 -16.71 1.15 12.64
N ARG A 113 -17.69 1.71 11.93
CA ARG A 113 -17.86 3.15 11.66
C ARG A 113 -18.08 3.88 12.97
N CYS A 114 -17.51 5.07 13.08
CA CYS A 114 -18.05 6.15 13.92
C CYS A 114 -17.66 7.47 13.26
N GLY A 115 -18.64 8.35 13.10
CA GLY A 115 -18.53 9.59 12.34
C GLY A 115 -17.56 10.59 12.95
N LEU A 116 -17.04 11.46 12.07
CA LEU A 116 -15.94 12.41 12.21
C LEU A 116 -14.59 11.77 11.85
N GLY A 117 -13.85 12.42 10.93
CA GLY A 117 -12.62 11.94 10.29
C GLY A 117 -11.75 11.01 11.13
N LYS A 118 -11.42 9.82 10.58
CA LYS A 118 -10.63 8.81 11.30
C LYS A 118 -9.21 8.78 10.76
N LEU A 119 -8.28 8.74 11.70
CA LEU A 119 -6.91 8.37 11.42
C LEU A 119 -6.69 6.93 11.91
N LEU A 120 -6.41 6.00 11.02
CA LEU A 120 -6.08 4.62 11.39
C LEU A 120 -4.62 4.33 11.10
N LEU A 121 -3.99 3.63 12.05
CA LEU A 121 -2.66 3.09 11.84
C LEU A 121 -2.79 1.63 11.43
N LEU A 122 -2.54 1.34 10.16
CA LEU A 122 -2.58 -0.02 9.64
C LEU A 122 -1.18 -0.61 9.64
N VAL A 123 -1.00 -1.65 10.47
CA VAL A 123 0.17 -2.51 10.41
C VAL A 123 -0.10 -3.59 9.35
N ILE A 124 0.58 -3.52 8.21
CA ILE A 124 0.56 -4.60 7.22
C ILE A 124 1.86 -5.40 7.35
N ALA A 125 1.76 -6.64 7.82
CA ALA A 125 2.82 -7.62 7.66
C ALA A 125 2.70 -8.25 6.26
N ILE A 126 3.65 -8.00 5.38
CA ILE A 126 3.73 -8.62 4.05
C ILE A 126 4.88 -9.61 4.08
N GLY A 127 4.57 -10.90 3.93
CA GLY A 127 5.55 -11.97 3.80
C GLY A 127 4.89 -13.25 3.31
N VAL A 128 5.45 -13.82 2.25
CA VAL A 128 5.25 -15.21 1.84
C VAL A 128 6.62 -15.86 1.99
N ALA A 129 6.74 -16.83 2.90
CA ALA A 129 7.95 -17.50 3.38
C ALA A 129 8.71 -16.86 4.56
N LEU A 130 9.19 -17.73 5.45
CA LEU A 130 9.74 -17.54 6.81
C LEU A 130 11.00 -16.64 6.93
N ALA A 131 11.47 -16.00 5.86
CA ALA A 131 12.77 -15.32 5.85
C ALA A 131 12.72 -13.79 5.71
N SER A 132 11.55 -13.17 5.45
CA SER A 132 11.46 -11.71 5.39
C SER A 132 10.05 -11.19 5.65
N PHE A 133 9.72 -10.89 6.91
CA PHE A 133 8.54 -10.09 7.22
C PHE A 133 8.85 -8.63 6.97
N LYS A 134 8.23 -8.02 5.94
CA LYS A 134 8.21 -6.57 5.81
C LYS A 134 6.97 -6.05 6.49
N VAL A 135 7.14 -5.42 7.65
CA VAL A 135 6.05 -4.72 8.33
C VAL A 135 6.03 -3.27 7.84
N ARG A 136 4.83 -2.80 7.48
CA ARG A 136 4.59 -1.43 7.04
C ARG A 136 3.54 -0.78 7.92
N LEU A 137 3.79 0.47 8.28
CA LEU A 137 2.81 1.35 8.90
C LEU A 137 2.23 2.25 7.81
N ASP A 138 0.96 2.02 7.50
CA ASP A 138 0.18 2.87 6.63
C ASP A 138 -0.67 3.80 7.48
N LEU A 139 -0.53 5.10 7.21
CA LEU A 139 -1.41 6.10 7.77
C LEU A 139 -2.70 6.15 6.94
N ILE A 140 -3.83 5.74 7.50
CA ILE A 140 -5.11 5.84 6.81
C ILE A 140 -5.83 7.11 7.26
N CYS A 141 -6.19 7.94 6.29
CA CYS A 141 -6.91 9.18 6.49
C CYS A 141 -8.32 9.05 5.89
N GLU A 142 -9.34 8.98 6.74
CA GLU A 142 -10.74 8.82 6.33
C GLU A 142 -11.62 10.05 6.65
N ASN A 143 -12.65 10.26 5.83
CA ASN A 143 -13.73 11.24 6.05
C ASN A 143 -13.27 12.69 6.28
N PHE A 144 -12.19 13.11 5.63
CA PHE A 144 -11.81 14.53 5.54
C PHE A 144 -12.76 15.27 4.60
N GLU A 145 -13.23 16.44 5.02
CA GLU A 145 -14.15 17.29 4.24
C GLU A 145 -13.41 18.43 3.52
N ASN A 146 -12.24 18.82 4.02
CA ASN A 146 -11.41 19.85 3.40
C ASN A 146 -9.90 19.63 3.64
N SER A 147 -9.08 20.28 2.83
CA SER A 147 -7.61 20.13 2.86
C SER A 147 -6.96 20.65 4.14
N ASP A 148 -7.59 21.60 4.83
CA ASP A 148 -7.04 22.17 6.06
C ASP A 148 -7.12 21.15 7.20
N GLN A 149 -8.19 20.35 7.26
CA GLN A 149 -8.28 19.22 8.17
C GLN A 149 -7.14 18.21 7.93
N LEU A 150 -6.84 17.90 6.66
CA LEU A 150 -5.75 16.97 6.31
C LEU A 150 -4.39 17.52 6.78
N LYS A 151 -4.09 18.79 6.48
CA LYS A 151 -2.85 19.46 6.91
C LYS A 151 -2.73 19.55 8.43
N ASN A 152 -3.82 19.90 9.11
CA ASN A 152 -3.85 20.00 10.57
C ASN A 152 -3.54 18.66 11.22
N VAL A 153 -4.04 17.55 10.67
CA VAL A 153 -3.72 16.21 11.16
C VAL A 153 -2.23 15.92 11.01
N PHE A 154 -1.61 16.23 9.87
CA PHE A 154 -0.16 16.04 9.71
C PHE A 154 0.66 16.86 10.71
N ASN A 155 0.28 18.12 10.92
CA ASN A 155 1.00 19.04 11.81
C ASN A 155 0.84 18.69 13.30
N GLN A 156 -0.33 18.22 13.71
CA GLN A 156 -0.64 17.96 15.12
C GLN A 156 -0.23 16.56 15.58
N SER A 157 -0.21 15.60 14.66
CA SER A 157 -0.16 14.19 15.02
C SER A 157 1.21 13.53 14.84
N PHE A 158 2.10 14.17 14.08
CA PHE A 158 3.36 13.57 13.66
C PHE A 158 4.48 14.60 13.71
N PRO A 159 5.12 14.86 14.86
CA PRO A 159 6.28 15.75 14.90
C PRO A 159 7.44 15.17 14.07
N ASN A 160 7.65 13.85 14.12
CA ASN A 160 8.68 13.15 13.34
C ASN A 160 8.10 12.54 12.04
N ASN A 161 8.94 12.29 11.04
CA ASN A 161 8.54 11.76 9.73
C ASN A 161 8.57 10.21 9.75
N ASP A 162 7.91 9.63 10.75
CA ASP A 162 8.04 8.20 11.11
C ASP A 162 7.31 7.26 10.12
N PHE A 163 6.38 7.81 9.32
CA PHE A 163 5.55 7.03 8.41
C PHE A 163 6.09 7.12 6.98
N ASN A 164 6.34 5.95 6.38
CA ASN A 164 6.79 5.86 4.99
C ASN A 164 5.63 5.80 3.98
N SER A 165 4.39 5.68 4.44
CA SER A 165 3.24 5.40 3.58
C SER A 165 1.95 6.02 4.12
N ILE A 166 1.11 6.50 3.21
CA ILE A 166 -0.21 7.06 3.51
C ILE A 166 -1.27 6.51 2.54
N ILE A 167 -2.46 6.29 3.07
CA ILE A 167 -3.67 5.89 2.36
C ILE A 167 -4.75 6.93 2.66
N LEU A 168 -5.20 7.67 1.65
CA LEU A 168 -6.40 8.49 1.74
C LEU A 168 -7.58 7.63 1.31
N GLU A 169 -8.45 7.21 2.23
CA GLU A 169 -9.60 6.34 1.92
C GLU A 169 -10.92 7.01 2.31
N PHE A 170 -12.02 6.80 1.57
CA PHE A 170 -13.36 7.31 1.93
C PHE A 170 -13.40 8.81 2.26
N SER A 171 -12.54 9.60 1.62
CA SER A 171 -12.48 11.04 1.84
C SER A 171 -13.58 11.74 1.03
N ASN A 172 -14.20 12.76 1.64
CA ASN A 172 -15.18 13.64 1.00
C ASN A 172 -14.52 14.91 0.42
N LEU A 173 -13.19 14.92 0.30
CA LEU A 173 -12.45 16.00 -0.34
C LEU A 173 -12.94 16.17 -1.79
N PRO A 174 -13.33 17.40 -2.21
CA PRO A 174 -13.72 17.64 -3.60
C PRO A 174 -12.52 17.54 -4.55
N SER A 175 -11.33 17.92 -4.09
CA SER A 175 -10.08 17.89 -4.84
C SER A 175 -8.86 17.78 -3.92
N LEU A 176 -7.73 17.32 -4.46
CA LEU A 176 -6.42 17.44 -3.79
C LEU A 176 -5.70 18.71 -4.29
N PRO A 177 -5.41 19.67 -3.39
CA PRO A 177 -4.74 20.92 -3.78
C PRO A 177 -3.25 20.70 -4.09
N ALA A 178 -2.59 21.76 -4.57
CA ALA A 178 -1.13 21.80 -4.61
C ALA A 178 -0.57 21.54 -3.21
N ASP A 179 0.58 20.85 -3.14
CA ASP A 179 1.34 20.70 -1.90
C ASP A 179 0.54 20.00 -0.78
N ALA A 180 -0.44 19.18 -1.14
CA ALA A 180 -1.36 18.49 -0.21
C ALA A 180 -0.63 17.66 0.86
N PHE A 181 0.58 17.20 0.55
CA PHE A 181 1.40 16.38 1.44
C PHE A 181 2.70 17.07 1.89
N ASN A 182 2.91 18.37 1.67
CA ASN A 182 4.23 19.00 1.87
C ASN A 182 4.76 19.00 3.32
N GLU A 183 3.89 18.82 4.31
CA GLU A 183 4.30 18.74 5.72
C GLU A 183 5.11 17.47 6.03
N LYS A 184 5.02 16.45 5.17
CA LYS A 184 5.65 15.13 5.33
C LYS A 184 6.15 14.59 4.00
N THR A 185 7.04 13.60 4.05
CA THR A 185 7.55 12.96 2.83
C THR A 185 7.23 11.48 2.88
N PHE A 186 6.51 10.99 1.87
CA PHE A 186 6.08 9.60 1.82
C PHE A 186 6.86 8.84 0.74
N LYS A 187 7.14 7.56 1.00
CA LYS A 187 7.60 6.61 -0.02
C LYS A 187 6.42 6.00 -0.77
N ARG A 188 5.22 6.01 -0.18
CA ARG A 188 4.00 5.52 -0.82
C ARG A 188 2.82 6.43 -0.50
N ILE A 189 2.06 6.76 -1.54
CA ILE A 189 0.80 7.48 -1.40
C ILE A 189 -0.25 6.67 -2.16
N ASN A 190 -1.28 6.25 -1.44
CA ASN A 190 -2.46 5.60 -1.99
C ASN A 190 -3.68 6.52 -1.80
N ILE A 191 -4.49 6.68 -2.84
CA ILE A 191 -5.76 7.39 -2.80
C ILE A 191 -6.83 6.39 -3.20
N GLU A 192 -7.64 5.93 -2.27
CA GLU A 192 -8.51 4.77 -2.48
C GLU A 192 -9.96 5.12 -2.18
N ARG A 193 -10.91 4.72 -3.04
CA ARG A 193 -12.36 4.83 -2.75
C ARG A 193 -12.80 6.23 -2.28
N THR A 194 -12.23 7.28 -2.86
CA THR A 194 -12.54 8.67 -2.49
C THR A 194 -13.56 9.31 -3.43
N ASN A 195 -14.15 10.42 -2.99
CA ASN A 195 -15.02 11.26 -3.80
C ASN A 195 -14.27 12.39 -4.54
N ILE A 196 -12.94 12.33 -4.60
CA ILE A 196 -12.09 13.34 -5.23
C ILE A 196 -12.38 13.41 -6.73
N LYS A 197 -12.64 14.62 -7.23
CA LYS A 197 -12.88 14.87 -8.65
C LYS A 197 -11.62 15.23 -9.42
N SER A 198 -10.72 15.97 -8.79
CA SER A 198 -9.49 16.44 -9.40
C SER A 198 -8.32 16.44 -8.43
N ILE A 199 -7.13 16.21 -8.97
CA ILE A 199 -5.87 16.27 -8.24
C ILE A 199 -5.00 17.34 -8.91
N HIS A 200 -4.48 18.28 -8.13
CA HIS A 200 -3.59 19.30 -8.66
C HIS A 200 -2.24 18.68 -9.06
N ARG A 201 -1.63 19.15 -10.15
CA ARG A 201 -0.35 18.59 -10.66
C ARG A 201 0.83 18.70 -9.70
N TYR A 202 0.77 19.59 -8.72
CA TYR A 202 1.76 19.71 -7.66
C TYR A 202 1.32 19.11 -6.32
N ALA A 203 0.26 18.30 -6.28
CA ALA A 203 -0.24 17.71 -5.04
C ALA A 203 0.84 16.87 -4.31
N PHE A 204 1.69 16.17 -5.07
CA PHE A 204 2.69 15.24 -4.54
C PHE A 204 4.11 15.82 -4.44
N ARG A 205 4.29 17.12 -4.71
CA ARG A 205 5.62 17.75 -4.84
C ARG A 205 6.50 17.55 -3.61
N GLY A 206 5.95 17.63 -2.40
CA GLY A 206 6.69 17.43 -1.15
C GLY A 206 7.34 16.05 -1.00
N SER A 207 6.81 15.03 -1.69
CA SER A 207 7.37 13.67 -1.67
C SER A 207 8.24 13.35 -2.89
N LYS A 208 8.61 14.34 -3.72
CA LYS A 208 9.35 14.13 -4.98
C LYS A 208 10.60 13.26 -4.81
N ASP A 209 11.39 13.51 -3.77
CA ASP A 209 12.68 12.86 -3.56
C ASP A 209 12.58 11.51 -2.84
N THR A 210 11.38 11.13 -2.38
CA THR A 210 11.14 9.93 -1.56
C THR A 210 10.13 8.96 -2.17
N LEU A 211 9.20 9.45 -2.99
CA LEU A 211 8.05 8.68 -3.47
C LEU A 211 8.51 7.55 -4.39
N GLN A 212 8.14 6.33 -4.02
CA GLN A 212 8.41 5.09 -4.74
C GLN A 212 7.15 4.50 -5.34
N VAL A 213 5.99 4.66 -4.68
CA VAL A 213 4.72 4.15 -5.20
C VAL A 213 3.62 5.20 -5.08
N LEU A 214 2.92 5.41 -6.19
CA LEU A 214 1.74 6.25 -6.27
C LEU A 214 0.57 5.42 -6.77
N ALA A 215 -0.49 5.34 -5.96
CA ALA A 215 -1.69 4.60 -6.30
C ALA A 215 -2.94 5.48 -6.17
N ALA A 216 -3.87 5.39 -7.12
CA ALA A 216 -5.21 5.95 -6.99
C ALA A 216 -6.27 4.94 -7.48
N ILE A 217 -6.86 4.17 -6.55
CA ILE A 217 -7.68 2.98 -6.86
C ILE A 217 -9.14 3.19 -6.44
N GLY A 218 -10.09 2.77 -7.27
CA GLY A 218 -11.53 2.82 -6.94
C GLY A 218 -12.09 4.24 -6.74
N ASN A 219 -11.47 5.25 -7.36
CA ASN A 219 -11.95 6.64 -7.29
C ASN A 219 -12.90 6.95 -8.45
N GLU A 220 -14.15 6.54 -8.33
CA GLU A 220 -15.16 6.60 -9.41
C GLU A 220 -15.41 8.02 -9.95
N LYS A 221 -15.14 9.06 -9.14
CA LYS A 221 -15.36 10.46 -9.51
C LYS A 221 -14.13 11.18 -10.06
N LEU A 222 -12.96 10.53 -10.03
CA LEU A 222 -11.72 11.16 -10.46
C LEU A 222 -11.71 11.28 -11.99
N GLU A 223 -11.73 12.51 -12.51
CA GLU A 223 -11.83 12.76 -13.96
C GLU A 223 -10.51 12.49 -14.68
N SER A 224 -9.38 12.83 -14.05
CA SER A 224 -8.04 12.61 -14.58
C SER A 224 -7.00 12.58 -13.47
N PHE A 225 -5.85 11.95 -13.76
CA PHE A 225 -4.70 11.94 -12.88
C PHE A 225 -3.58 12.83 -13.44
N PRO A 226 -3.01 13.78 -12.68
CA PRO A 226 -2.07 14.75 -13.25
C PRO A 226 -0.63 14.19 -13.37
N LEU A 227 -0.40 13.30 -14.33
CA LEU A 227 0.91 12.65 -14.51
C LEU A 227 2.01 13.60 -14.98
N ASP A 228 1.65 14.63 -15.72
CA ASP A 228 2.52 15.73 -16.13
C ASP A 228 3.23 16.42 -14.95
N GLY A 229 2.62 16.39 -13.76
CA GLY A 229 3.17 16.90 -12.51
C GLY A 229 4.30 16.06 -11.89
N LEU A 230 4.57 14.86 -12.43
CA LEU A 230 5.55 13.91 -11.88
C LEU A 230 6.99 14.14 -12.40
N TRP A 231 7.28 15.31 -12.98
CA TRP A 231 8.62 15.59 -13.50
C TRP A 231 9.68 15.59 -12.40
N GLY A 232 10.75 14.81 -12.62
CA GLY A 232 11.87 14.68 -11.70
C GLY A 232 11.63 13.76 -10.49
N PHE A 233 10.58 12.93 -10.50
CA PHE A 233 10.38 11.90 -9.47
C PHE A 233 11.33 10.71 -9.71
N GLU A 234 12.59 10.85 -9.31
CA GLU A 234 13.67 9.92 -9.65
C GLU A 234 13.53 8.54 -9.00
N LYS A 235 12.82 8.43 -7.87
CA LYS A 235 12.63 7.17 -7.12
C LYS A 235 11.31 6.47 -7.40
N LEU A 236 10.43 7.04 -8.22
CA LEU A 236 9.10 6.49 -8.46
C LEU A 236 9.19 5.19 -9.27
N GLU A 237 8.86 4.08 -8.62
CA GLU A 237 8.99 2.73 -9.16
C GLU A 237 7.67 2.16 -9.70
N ALA A 238 6.55 2.53 -9.07
CA ALA A 238 5.25 1.99 -9.43
C ALA A 238 4.15 3.05 -9.42
N ILE A 239 3.32 2.96 -10.45
CA ILE A 239 2.20 3.84 -10.70
C ILE A 239 0.97 2.94 -10.91
N ILE A 240 -0.08 3.13 -10.11
CA ILE A 240 -1.27 2.26 -10.11
C ILE A 240 -2.53 3.11 -10.10
N PHE A 241 -3.39 3.05 -11.12
CA PHE A 241 -4.59 3.89 -11.17
C PHE A 241 -5.82 3.13 -11.64
N SER A 242 -6.99 3.52 -11.14
CA SER A 242 -8.29 3.01 -11.58
C SER A 242 -9.04 3.92 -12.55
N VAL A 243 -8.61 5.14 -12.81
CA VAL A 243 -9.25 5.96 -13.85
C VAL A 243 -8.18 6.79 -14.51
N MET A 244 -8.03 6.62 -15.83
CA MET A 244 -7.15 7.46 -16.63
C MET A 244 -7.76 7.75 -18.00
N SER A 245 -7.45 8.92 -18.56
CA SER A 245 -7.58 9.15 -19.99
C SER A 245 -6.29 8.77 -20.71
N ILE A 246 -6.35 8.46 -22.01
CA ILE A 246 -5.14 8.21 -22.82
C ILE A 246 -4.20 9.42 -22.86
N ASP A 247 -4.76 10.63 -22.90
CA ASP A 247 -3.99 11.88 -22.89
C ASP A 247 -3.19 12.03 -21.59
N THR A 248 -3.73 11.50 -20.49
CA THR A 248 -3.04 11.42 -19.22
C THR A 248 -1.81 10.50 -19.31
N ILE A 249 -1.94 9.31 -19.90
CA ILE A 249 -0.81 8.37 -20.09
C ILE A 249 0.27 9.00 -20.97
N ARG A 250 -0.12 9.67 -22.06
CA ARG A 250 0.81 10.35 -22.99
C ARG A 250 1.59 11.49 -22.34
N SER A 251 1.02 12.11 -21.32
CA SER A 251 1.66 13.20 -20.56
C SER A 251 2.71 12.73 -19.55
N LEU A 252 2.88 11.41 -19.39
CA LEU A 252 3.81 10.86 -18.40
C LEU A 252 5.25 11.28 -18.73
N PRO A 253 5.94 11.97 -17.80
CA PRO A 253 7.31 12.43 -18.01
C PRO A 253 8.29 11.24 -18.00
N SER A 254 9.54 11.51 -18.38
CA SER A 254 10.61 10.53 -18.18
C SER A 254 10.78 10.22 -16.69
N LEU A 255 10.56 8.97 -16.33
CA LEU A 255 10.66 8.46 -14.96
C LEU A 255 11.69 7.32 -14.93
N PRO A 256 12.95 7.58 -14.54
CA PRO A 256 14.05 6.64 -14.73
C PRO A 256 13.91 5.37 -13.88
N SER A 257 13.29 5.45 -12.70
CA SER A 257 13.09 4.28 -11.83
C SER A 257 11.78 3.53 -12.08
N LEU A 258 10.94 3.99 -13.01
CA LEU A 258 9.60 3.44 -13.20
C LEU A 258 9.68 2.02 -13.77
N LYS A 259 9.23 1.05 -12.97
CA LYS A 259 9.25 -0.39 -13.28
C LYS A 259 7.85 -0.93 -13.52
N LYS A 260 6.81 -0.31 -12.96
CA LYS A 260 5.45 -0.82 -13.03
C LYS A 260 4.43 0.28 -13.33
N ILE A 261 3.59 0.02 -14.33
CA ILE A 261 2.34 0.73 -14.56
C ILE A 261 1.23 -0.30 -14.47
N ALA A 262 0.24 -0.03 -13.62
CA ALA A 262 -1.00 -0.79 -13.57
C ALA A 262 -2.17 0.17 -13.73
N VAL A 263 -3.03 -0.12 -14.69
CA VAL A 263 -4.24 0.64 -14.96
C VAL A 263 -5.43 -0.29 -14.85
N GLN A 264 -6.42 0.14 -14.09
CA GLN A 264 -7.75 -0.44 -14.04
C GLN A 264 -8.70 0.60 -14.62
N GLN A 265 -9.73 0.19 -15.38
CA GLN A 265 -10.77 1.07 -15.94
C GLN A 265 -10.28 2.31 -16.76
N LEU A 266 -10.36 2.20 -18.09
CA LEU A 266 -10.11 3.29 -19.05
C LEU A 266 -11.41 3.64 -19.78
N PRO A 267 -12.30 4.45 -19.19
CA PRO A 267 -13.57 4.76 -19.80
C PRO A 267 -13.36 5.37 -21.19
N ASN A 268 -14.04 4.81 -22.19
CA ASN A 268 -14.01 5.21 -23.60
C ASN A 268 -12.72 4.90 -24.39
N MET A 269 -11.81 4.07 -23.87
CA MET A 269 -10.57 3.73 -24.58
C MET A 269 -10.65 2.37 -25.28
N LYS A 270 -11.15 2.36 -26.52
CA LYS A 270 -11.22 1.13 -27.33
C LYS A 270 -9.90 0.71 -27.96
N VAL A 271 -9.04 1.68 -28.30
CA VAL A 271 -7.76 1.41 -28.98
C VAL A 271 -6.61 1.97 -28.17
N LEU A 272 -5.70 1.10 -27.73
CA LEU A 272 -4.49 1.50 -27.05
C LEU A 272 -3.37 1.73 -28.07
N THR A 273 -3.09 3.02 -28.32
CA THR A 273 -2.23 3.43 -29.45
C THR A 273 -0.79 3.74 -29.05
N GLN A 274 -0.54 4.39 -27.91
CA GLN A 274 0.79 4.93 -27.60
C GLN A 274 1.11 4.97 -26.09
N PHE A 275 2.35 4.61 -25.76
CA PHE A 275 3.03 4.95 -24.51
C PHE A 275 4.25 5.82 -24.82
N PRO A 276 4.67 6.70 -23.89
CA PRO A 276 5.99 7.31 -24.00
C PRO A 276 7.10 6.24 -23.94
N TYR A 277 8.32 6.61 -24.35
CA TYR A 277 9.48 5.74 -24.23
C TYR A 277 9.82 5.52 -22.74
N LEU A 278 9.65 4.28 -22.26
CA LEU A 278 9.86 3.89 -20.87
C LEU A 278 10.90 2.76 -20.80
N PRO A 279 12.20 3.09 -20.77
CA PRO A 279 13.26 2.11 -20.95
C PRO A 279 13.38 1.09 -19.82
N ASN A 280 12.85 1.40 -18.63
CA ASN A 280 12.96 0.56 -17.43
C ASN A 280 11.64 -0.08 -17.00
N LEU A 281 10.56 0.13 -17.76
CA LEU A 281 9.27 -0.47 -17.44
C LEU A 281 9.36 -1.98 -17.62
N ALA A 282 9.14 -2.72 -16.53
CA ALA A 282 9.20 -4.18 -16.48
C ALA A 282 7.80 -4.81 -16.46
N THR A 283 6.79 -4.10 -15.96
CA THR A 283 5.41 -4.59 -15.85
C THR A 283 4.44 -3.55 -16.37
N LEU A 284 3.63 -3.94 -17.35
CA LEU A 284 2.47 -3.21 -17.82
C LEU A 284 1.24 -4.08 -17.60
N ARG A 285 0.32 -3.57 -16.78
CA ARG A 285 -0.96 -4.21 -16.46
C ARG A 285 -2.09 -3.28 -16.83
N VAL A 286 -3.03 -3.74 -17.64
CA VAL A 286 -4.20 -3.00 -18.11
C VAL A 286 -5.41 -3.91 -17.94
N ILE A 287 -6.19 -3.72 -16.88
CA ILE A 287 -7.26 -4.65 -16.50
C ILE A 287 -8.62 -3.95 -16.51
N ASP A 288 -9.67 -4.61 -16.98
CA ASP A 288 -11.06 -4.10 -16.90
C ASP A 288 -11.18 -2.70 -17.52
N THR A 289 -10.61 -2.52 -18.70
CA THR A 289 -10.55 -1.19 -19.35
C THR A 289 -11.42 -1.07 -20.60
N GLY A 290 -11.94 -2.18 -21.10
CA GLY A 290 -12.75 -2.22 -22.31
C GLY A 290 -11.95 -2.03 -23.62
N VAL A 291 -10.61 -2.11 -23.56
CA VAL A 291 -9.74 -2.07 -24.74
C VAL A 291 -10.09 -3.21 -25.69
N GLU A 292 -10.31 -2.88 -26.96
CA GLU A 292 -10.65 -3.82 -28.03
C GLU A 292 -9.43 -4.13 -28.91
N THR A 293 -8.48 -3.19 -29.02
CA THR A 293 -7.30 -3.34 -29.88
C THR A 293 -6.07 -2.69 -29.26
N ILE A 294 -4.92 -3.36 -29.39
CA ILE A 294 -3.61 -2.84 -29.02
C ILE A 294 -2.80 -2.60 -30.29
N GLU A 295 -2.22 -1.41 -30.46
CA GLU A 295 -1.30 -1.16 -31.56
C GLU A 295 0.05 -1.85 -31.31
N SER A 296 0.58 -2.53 -32.34
CA SER A 296 1.83 -3.31 -32.25
C SER A 296 3.06 -2.48 -31.85
N ARG A 297 3.08 -1.20 -32.21
CA ARG A 297 4.21 -0.29 -31.91
C ARG A 297 4.33 0.08 -30.44
N ILE A 298 3.33 -0.23 -29.60
CA ILE A 298 3.39 0.07 -28.17
C ILE A 298 4.63 -0.54 -27.51
N LEU A 299 5.00 -1.74 -27.93
CA LEU A 299 6.09 -2.49 -27.31
C LEU A 299 7.47 -1.92 -27.73
N GLU A 300 7.58 -1.22 -28.86
CA GLU A 300 8.83 -0.55 -29.28
C GLU A 300 9.29 0.48 -28.24
N ASN A 301 8.34 1.12 -27.56
CA ASN A 301 8.61 2.10 -26.51
C ASN A 301 8.88 1.48 -25.13
N LEU A 302 8.75 0.15 -24.99
CA LEU A 302 8.85 -0.58 -23.73
C LEU A 302 9.93 -1.70 -23.80
N PRO A 303 11.21 -1.36 -24.07
CA PRO A 303 12.25 -2.33 -24.43
C PRO A 303 12.73 -3.25 -23.28
N SER A 304 12.30 -3.00 -22.04
CA SER A 304 12.63 -3.81 -20.86
C SER A 304 11.44 -4.56 -20.29
N LEU A 305 10.32 -4.56 -21.01
CA LEU A 305 9.10 -5.18 -20.54
C LEU A 305 9.28 -6.69 -20.36
N ARG A 306 8.85 -7.19 -19.20
CA ARG A 306 8.88 -8.60 -18.82
C ARG A 306 7.49 -9.18 -18.61
N LYS A 307 6.56 -8.38 -18.09
CA LYS A 307 5.18 -8.78 -17.83
C LYS A 307 4.21 -7.89 -18.59
N PHE A 308 3.33 -8.48 -19.37
CA PHE A 308 2.33 -7.79 -20.18
C PHE A 308 0.95 -8.43 -19.94
N GLU A 309 0.14 -7.76 -19.11
CA GLU A 309 -1.14 -8.29 -18.63
C GLU A 309 -2.29 -7.39 -19.11
N PHE A 310 -3.22 -7.96 -19.86
CA PHE A 310 -4.35 -7.27 -20.48
C PHE A 310 -5.67 -7.96 -20.15
N ASP A 311 -5.87 -8.36 -18.90
CA ASP A 311 -7.03 -9.15 -18.46
C ASP A 311 -8.34 -8.35 -18.44
N GLU A 312 -9.48 -9.03 -18.56
CA GLU A 312 -10.83 -8.46 -18.48
C GLU A 312 -11.04 -7.29 -19.45
N ASN A 313 -10.49 -7.38 -20.66
CA ASN A 313 -10.71 -6.39 -21.72
C ASN A 313 -11.62 -6.97 -22.83
N ASN A 314 -11.70 -6.31 -23.98
CA ASN A 314 -12.55 -6.71 -25.11
C ASN A 314 -11.71 -7.11 -26.33
N ILE A 315 -10.49 -7.64 -26.13
CA ILE A 315 -9.58 -7.96 -27.23
C ILE A 315 -10.03 -9.26 -27.91
N LYS A 316 -10.53 -9.13 -29.14
CA LYS A 316 -11.07 -10.27 -29.91
C LYS A 316 -10.06 -10.98 -30.78
N VAL A 317 -9.06 -10.25 -31.28
CA VAL A 317 -8.09 -10.78 -32.25
C VAL A 317 -6.67 -10.53 -31.79
N MET A 318 -5.88 -11.60 -31.70
CA MET A 318 -4.44 -11.54 -31.46
C MET A 318 -3.70 -11.53 -32.80
N LYS A 319 -3.18 -10.37 -33.20
CA LYS A 319 -2.53 -10.14 -34.49
C LYS A 319 -1.14 -10.78 -34.58
N LYS A 320 -0.82 -11.29 -35.78
CA LYS A 320 0.47 -11.90 -36.09
C LYS A 320 1.62 -10.94 -35.83
N GLY A 321 2.68 -11.48 -35.26
CA GLY A 321 3.95 -10.77 -35.06
C GLY A 321 3.88 -9.67 -33.99
N PHE A 322 2.81 -9.58 -33.21
CA PHE A 322 2.67 -8.56 -32.17
C PHE A 322 3.84 -8.59 -31.17
N PHE A 323 4.35 -9.77 -30.85
CA PHE A 323 5.46 -9.96 -29.91
C PHE A 323 6.77 -10.41 -30.57
N GLU A 324 6.84 -10.41 -31.90
CA GLU A 324 7.93 -11.01 -32.69
C GLU A 324 9.32 -10.46 -32.34
N PHE A 325 9.38 -9.21 -31.89
CA PHE A 325 10.64 -8.52 -31.57
C PHE A 325 10.87 -8.32 -30.07
N HIS A 326 10.02 -8.89 -29.19
CA HIS A 326 10.03 -8.64 -27.75
C HIS A 326 10.45 -9.87 -26.93
N SER A 327 11.67 -10.34 -27.19
CA SER A 327 12.28 -11.55 -26.58
C SER A 327 12.48 -11.51 -25.04
N LYS A 328 12.29 -10.35 -24.40
CA LYS A 328 12.42 -10.19 -22.94
C LYS A 328 11.12 -10.42 -22.18
N ILE A 329 9.99 -10.52 -22.86
CA ILE A 329 8.71 -10.80 -22.23
C ILE A 329 8.75 -12.22 -21.68
N GLU A 330 8.60 -12.30 -20.36
CA GLU A 330 8.58 -13.53 -19.59
C GLU A 330 7.14 -14.01 -19.41
N GLU A 331 6.19 -13.10 -19.19
CA GLU A 331 4.82 -13.43 -18.81
C GLU A 331 3.82 -12.59 -19.61
N ILE A 332 2.83 -13.24 -20.19
CA ILE A 332 1.65 -12.60 -20.75
C ILE A 332 0.37 -13.16 -20.14
N SER A 333 -0.64 -12.30 -20.02
CA SER A 333 -1.99 -12.66 -19.57
C SER A 333 -3.03 -11.87 -20.36
N PHE A 334 -4.06 -12.57 -20.82
CA PHE A 334 -5.21 -12.02 -21.56
C PHE A 334 -6.51 -12.68 -21.08
N GLU A 335 -6.58 -13.04 -19.80
CA GLU A 335 -7.74 -13.68 -19.19
C GLU A 335 -9.00 -12.80 -19.35
N GLY A 336 -10.18 -13.38 -19.54
CA GLY A 336 -11.44 -12.62 -19.59
C GLY A 336 -11.63 -11.71 -20.81
N ASN A 337 -10.89 -11.90 -21.91
CA ASN A 337 -11.05 -11.09 -23.13
C ASN A 337 -12.09 -11.63 -24.14
N GLY A 338 -12.42 -12.93 -24.04
CA GLY A 338 -13.22 -13.64 -25.04
C GLY A 338 -12.59 -13.55 -26.44
N ILE A 339 -11.32 -13.94 -26.55
CA ILE A 339 -10.57 -13.97 -27.81
C ILE A 339 -11.25 -14.93 -28.79
N GLU A 340 -11.53 -14.46 -30.00
CA GLU A 340 -12.20 -15.23 -31.06
C GLU A 340 -11.19 -15.76 -32.09
N GLU A 341 -10.10 -15.03 -32.31
CA GLU A 341 -9.08 -15.38 -33.30
C GLU A 341 -7.65 -15.15 -32.76
N VAL A 342 -6.79 -16.14 -32.95
CA VAL A 342 -5.34 -16.04 -32.71
C VAL A 342 -4.62 -16.32 -34.02
N GLU A 343 -4.09 -15.28 -34.67
CA GLU A 343 -3.36 -15.43 -35.92
C GLU A 343 -2.08 -16.27 -35.72
N GLU A 344 -1.68 -17.04 -36.75
CA GLU A 344 -0.47 -17.85 -36.68
C GLU A 344 0.77 -16.95 -36.54
N GLY A 345 1.51 -17.15 -35.45
CA GLY A 345 2.71 -16.37 -35.13
C GLY A 345 2.47 -15.15 -34.25
N SER A 346 1.26 -14.96 -33.71
CA SER A 346 0.96 -13.86 -32.79
C SER A 346 1.76 -13.92 -31.49
N ILE A 347 2.08 -15.11 -31.00
CA ILE A 347 2.79 -15.34 -29.72
C ILE A 347 4.21 -15.92 -29.91
N THR A 348 4.78 -15.80 -31.11
CA THR A 348 6.13 -16.31 -31.39
C THR A 348 7.17 -15.62 -30.51
N GLY A 349 8.04 -16.40 -29.87
CA GLY A 349 9.15 -15.89 -29.04
C GLY A 349 8.88 -15.83 -27.53
N MET A 350 7.69 -16.23 -27.08
CA MET A 350 7.31 -16.20 -25.66
C MET A 350 7.80 -17.39 -24.85
N LYS A 351 8.29 -17.14 -23.63
CA LYS A 351 8.80 -18.18 -22.70
C LYS A 351 7.74 -18.76 -21.76
N TYR A 352 6.83 -17.94 -21.24
CA TYR A 352 5.76 -18.40 -20.35
C TYR A 352 4.42 -17.75 -20.72
N LEU A 353 3.43 -18.60 -21.01
CA LEU A 353 2.04 -18.22 -21.24
C LEU A 353 1.25 -18.62 -19.98
N LEU A 354 0.91 -17.63 -19.14
CA LEU A 354 0.04 -17.84 -17.98
C LEU A 354 -1.40 -17.63 -18.44
N LEU A 355 -2.00 -18.71 -18.95
CA LEU A 355 -3.43 -18.94 -19.19
C LEU A 355 -4.20 -17.98 -20.13
N MET A 356 -4.71 -18.57 -21.22
CA MET A 356 -5.95 -18.13 -21.88
C MET A 356 -7.04 -19.12 -21.43
N PRO A 357 -8.00 -18.75 -20.56
CA PRO A 357 -9.03 -19.69 -20.13
C PRO A 357 -10.15 -19.91 -21.15
N ASP A 358 -10.18 -19.17 -22.27
CA ASP A 358 -11.33 -19.15 -23.20
C ASP A 358 -11.01 -19.51 -24.68
N VAL A 359 -9.89 -20.19 -24.97
CA VAL A 359 -9.60 -20.69 -26.34
C VAL A 359 -9.94 -22.17 -26.49
#